data_AF-A0ABD3RTA2-F1
#
_entry.id   AF-A0ABD3RTA2-F1
#
_cell.length_a   1.000
_cell.length_b   1.000
_cell.length_c   1.000
_cell.angle_alpha   90.00
_cell.angle_beta   90.00
_cell.angle_gamma   90.00
#
_symmetry.space_group_name_H-M   'P 1'
#
loop_
_entity.id
_entity.type
_entity.pdbx_description
1 polymer ?
#
loop_
_entity_poly.entity_id
_entity_poly.type
_entity_poly.pdbx_seq_one_letter_code
_entity_poly.pdbx_strand_id
1 'polypeptide(L)'
;MVRFTGIDLGPLEFTSEECDQWWLCWKQNLMGFKAPPYNSVHVYLITKEVIRGNCREQNNPFLWEGIMLNLPQTREYVPSSAWITKMRTDNLLASDFVCFVDDQQVMARGSLQVKEAGHLEGELPWASRCFAENPAADGSYTLGAWAGANVCIEEPEGVILLMSREKWNRLKSTCNKWLKHLNQNATELNYKELQSDRGFMVYAT
;
A
#
# COMPACT_ATOMS: atom_id res chain seq x y z
N MET A 1 22.17 -3.35 -28.99
CA MET A 1 20.70 -3.42 -28.91
C MET A 1 20.28 -2.78 -27.59
N VAL A 2 19.64 -1.61 -27.62
CA VAL A 2 19.17 -0.94 -26.41
C VAL A 2 17.96 -1.71 -25.91
N ARG A 3 18.08 -2.41 -24.79
CA ARG A 3 16.94 -3.09 -24.14
C ARG A 3 16.10 -2.03 -23.47
N PHE A 4 14.98 -1.64 -24.08
CA PHE A 4 13.97 -0.86 -23.38
C PHE A 4 13.26 -1.79 -22.39
N THR A 5 13.19 -1.40 -21.12
CA THR A 5 12.59 -2.23 -20.07
C THR A 5 11.11 -2.47 -20.38
N GLY A 6 10.75 -3.71 -20.69
CA GLY A 6 9.34 -4.13 -20.88
C GLY A 6 8.78 -4.02 -22.30
N ILE A 7 9.55 -3.48 -23.26
CA ILE A 7 9.20 -3.46 -24.68
C ILE A 7 10.32 -4.14 -25.45
N ASP A 8 9.95 -5.17 -26.20
CA ASP A 8 10.84 -5.82 -27.15
C ASP A 8 10.69 -5.16 -28.52
N LEU A 9 11.83 -4.80 -29.10
CA LEU A 9 11.97 -4.20 -30.41
C LEU A 9 12.64 -5.22 -31.30
N GLY A 10 11.84 -5.92 -32.08
CA GLY A 10 12.35 -6.91 -33.01
C GLY A 10 11.28 -7.36 -33.99
N PRO A 11 11.70 -7.93 -35.12
CA PRO A 11 10.78 -8.75 -35.91
C PRO A 11 10.32 -9.90 -34.99
N LEU A 12 9.01 -10.12 -34.89
CA LEU A 12 8.37 -11.15 -34.07
C LEU A 12 8.81 -12.56 -34.53
N GLU A 13 10.05 -12.93 -34.22
CA GLU A 13 10.74 -14.14 -34.71
C GLU A 13 10.95 -14.21 -36.24
N PHE A 14 10.54 -13.19 -36.98
CA PHE A 14 10.79 -13.08 -38.43
C PHE A 14 12.24 -12.65 -38.71
N THR A 15 12.76 -13.09 -39.85
CA THR A 15 14.03 -12.58 -40.37
C THR A 15 13.83 -11.18 -40.99
N SER A 16 14.92 -10.40 -41.09
CA SER A 16 14.88 -9.08 -41.73
C SER A 16 14.45 -9.14 -43.20
N GLU A 17 14.57 -10.29 -43.85
CA GLU A 17 14.12 -10.52 -45.23
C GLU A 17 12.61 -10.77 -45.32
N GLU A 18 11.99 -11.29 -44.26
CA GLU A 18 10.55 -11.59 -44.19
C GLU A 18 9.72 -10.38 -43.75
N CYS A 19 10.31 -9.45 -43.00
CA CYS A 19 9.61 -8.26 -42.52
C CYS A 19 10.57 -7.07 -42.34
N ASP A 20 10.43 -6.07 -43.22
CA ASP A 20 11.15 -4.78 -43.12
C ASP A 20 10.64 -3.89 -41.97
N GLN A 21 9.54 -4.26 -41.31
CA GLN A 21 8.91 -3.45 -40.26
C GLN A 21 9.30 -3.91 -38.85
N TRP A 22 9.55 -2.94 -37.98
CA TRP A 22 9.84 -3.20 -36.57
C TRP A 22 8.55 -3.31 -35.79
N TRP A 23 8.41 -4.41 -35.05
CA TRP A 23 7.27 -4.62 -34.17
C TRP A 23 7.64 -4.27 -32.73
N LEU A 24 6.69 -3.65 -32.04
CA LEU A 24 6.75 -3.37 -30.61
C LEU A 24 5.94 -4.45 -29.90
N CYS A 25 6.62 -5.30 -29.13
CA CYS A 25 5.96 -6.33 -28.33
C CYS A 25 6.12 -6.04 -26.84
N TRP A 26 5.00 -5.92 -26.13
CA TRP A 26 5.00 -5.72 -24.68
C TRP A 26 5.33 -7.05 -23.99
N LYS A 27 6.42 -7.08 -23.21
CA LYS A 27 6.83 -8.24 -22.41
C LYS A 27 6.39 -8.14 -20.95
N GLN A 28 5.67 -7.07 -20.59
CA GLN A 28 5.19 -6.79 -19.25
C GLN A 28 3.74 -6.27 -19.30
N ASN A 29 3.12 -6.17 -18.13
CA ASN A 29 1.79 -5.62 -17.97
C ASN A 29 1.69 -4.20 -18.56
N LEU A 30 0.81 -4.04 -19.56
CA LEU A 30 0.63 -2.80 -20.30
C LEU A 30 -0.22 -1.79 -19.53
N MET A 31 0.37 -0.65 -19.17
CA MET A 31 -0.38 0.43 -18.52
C MET A 31 -1.55 0.93 -19.40
N GLY A 32 -2.69 1.22 -18.79
CA GLY A 32 -3.90 1.71 -19.48
C GLY A 32 -4.87 0.63 -19.97
N PHE A 33 -4.50 -0.65 -19.89
CA PHE A 33 -5.41 -1.76 -20.16
C PHE A 33 -6.21 -2.13 -18.90
N LYS A 34 -7.36 -2.78 -19.07
CA LYS A 34 -8.26 -3.13 -17.96
C LYS A 34 -7.77 -4.33 -17.12
N ALA A 35 -7.12 -5.31 -17.75
CA ALA A 35 -6.64 -6.53 -17.10
C ALA A 35 -5.36 -6.38 -16.22
N PRO A 36 -4.36 -5.55 -16.57
CA PRO A 36 -3.11 -5.44 -15.83
C PRO A 36 -3.24 -5.23 -14.32
N PRO A 37 -4.11 -4.34 -13.80
CA PRO A 37 -4.26 -4.15 -12.36
C PRO A 37 -4.66 -5.44 -11.64
N TYR A 38 -5.61 -6.20 -12.23
CA TYR A 38 -6.04 -7.48 -11.68
C TYR A 38 -4.90 -8.50 -11.68
N ASN A 39 -4.18 -8.64 -12.79
CA ASN A 39 -3.08 -9.60 -12.91
C ASN A 39 -1.93 -9.26 -11.96
N SER A 40 -1.56 -7.99 -11.85
CA SER A 40 -0.50 -7.53 -10.94
C SER A 40 -0.86 -7.84 -9.49
N VAL A 41 -2.05 -7.45 -9.03
CA VAL A 41 -2.50 -7.72 -7.65
C VAL A 41 -2.61 -9.22 -7.38
N HIS A 42 -3.11 -10.00 -8.35
CA HIS A 42 -3.25 -11.44 -8.19
C HIS A 42 -1.90 -12.14 -7.99
N VAL A 43 -0.94 -11.87 -8.89
CA VAL A 43 0.42 -12.42 -8.78
C VAL A 43 1.07 -11.94 -7.49
N TYR A 44 0.93 -10.67 -7.17
CA TYR A 44 1.45 -10.07 -5.94
C TYR A 44 0.97 -10.79 -4.66
N LEU A 45 -0.33 -11.09 -4.57
CA LEU A 45 -0.89 -11.82 -3.43
C LEU A 45 -0.29 -13.23 -3.31
N ILE A 46 -0.08 -13.94 -4.42
CA ILE A 46 0.58 -15.25 -4.43
C ILE A 46 2.03 -15.10 -3.97
N THR A 47 2.76 -14.13 -4.50
CA THR A 47 4.15 -13.86 -4.14
C THR A 47 4.30 -13.61 -2.64
N LYS A 48 3.39 -12.85 -2.03
CA LYS A 48 3.39 -12.61 -0.59
C LYS A 48 3.26 -13.87 0.24
N GLU A 49 2.39 -14.80 -0.17
CA GLU A 49 2.26 -16.08 0.54
C GLU A 49 3.52 -16.92 0.41
N VAL A 50 4.18 -16.89 -0.75
CA VAL A 50 5.48 -17.56 -0.95
C VAL A 50 6.55 -16.95 -0.04
N ILE A 51 6.64 -15.61 0.04
CA ILE A 51 7.62 -14.92 0.89
C ILE A 51 7.35 -15.16 2.38
N ARG A 52 6.09 -15.14 2.81
CA ARG A 52 5.72 -15.46 4.19
C ARG A 52 6.16 -16.87 4.57
N GLY A 53 6.24 -17.79 3.61
CA GLY A 53 6.75 -19.13 3.82
C GLY A 53 6.01 -19.90 4.92
N ASN A 54 6.72 -20.80 5.57
CA ASN A 54 6.17 -21.62 6.65
C ASN A 54 6.16 -20.84 7.97
N CYS A 55 4.96 -20.49 8.45
CA CYS A 55 4.82 -19.71 9.68
C CYS A 55 5.25 -20.43 10.95
N ARG A 56 5.58 -21.73 10.91
CA ARG A 56 6.04 -22.51 12.08
C ARG A 56 7.57 -22.58 12.19
N GLU A 57 8.30 -22.05 11.21
CA GLU A 57 9.76 -22.04 11.25
C GLU A 57 10.26 -20.94 12.17
N GLN A 58 11.11 -21.31 13.13
CA GLN A 58 11.56 -20.40 14.19
C GLN A 58 12.40 -19.22 13.65
N ASN A 59 13.12 -19.45 12.55
CA ASN A 59 13.94 -18.43 11.88
C ASN A 59 13.17 -17.60 10.85
N ASN A 60 11.87 -17.87 10.67
CA ASN A 60 11.05 -17.09 9.75
C ASN A 60 10.66 -15.75 10.40
N PRO A 61 11.01 -14.59 9.81
CA PRO A 61 10.62 -13.29 10.33
C PRO A 61 9.09 -13.07 10.31
N PHE A 62 8.34 -13.83 9.50
CA PHE A 62 6.87 -13.86 9.46
C PHE A 62 6.26 -14.98 10.32
N LEU A 63 7.03 -15.62 11.21
CA LEU A 63 6.54 -16.59 12.20
C LEU A 63 5.36 -16.02 13.00
N TRP A 64 4.28 -16.79 13.10
CA TRP A 64 3.14 -16.54 13.98
C TRP A 64 2.55 -17.87 14.44
N GLU A 65 2.03 -17.91 15.66
CA GLU A 65 1.45 -19.11 16.29
C GLU A 65 -0.08 -19.04 16.33
N GLY A 66 -0.62 -17.88 16.68
CA GLY A 66 -2.03 -17.70 16.93
C GLY A 66 -2.58 -16.41 16.36
N ILE A 67 -3.91 -16.37 16.28
CA ILE A 67 -4.65 -15.16 15.95
C ILE A 67 -5.36 -14.69 17.21
N MET A 68 -5.11 -13.45 17.62
CA MET A 68 -5.87 -12.75 18.63
C MET A 68 -7.04 -12.02 17.97
N LEU A 69 -8.24 -12.22 18.51
CA LEU A 69 -9.47 -11.60 18.04
C LEU A 69 -9.95 -10.58 19.07
N ASN A 70 -10.09 -9.33 18.63
CA ASN A 70 -10.62 -8.20 19.40
C ASN A 70 -11.84 -7.63 18.67
N LEU A 71 -12.89 -8.45 18.57
CA LEU A 71 -14.04 -8.13 17.73
C LEU A 71 -14.96 -7.12 18.44
N PRO A 72 -15.58 -6.19 17.70
CA PRO A 72 -16.65 -5.36 18.27
C PRO A 72 -17.75 -6.23 18.87
N GLN A 73 -18.39 -5.73 19.93
CA GLN A 73 -19.49 -6.41 20.66
C GLN A 73 -19.09 -7.59 21.56
N THR A 74 -17.80 -7.89 21.71
CA THR A 74 -17.32 -8.76 22.81
C THR A 74 -17.16 -7.97 24.10
N ARG A 75 -17.24 -8.63 25.26
CA ARG A 75 -17.07 -7.95 26.57
C ARG A 75 -15.64 -7.46 26.76
N GLU A 76 -14.70 -8.12 26.11
CA GLU A 76 -13.27 -7.89 26.15
C GLU A 76 -12.79 -6.94 25.03
N TYR A 77 -13.71 -6.30 24.30
CA TYR A 77 -13.35 -5.41 23.20
C TYR A 77 -12.56 -4.19 23.68
N VAL A 78 -11.36 -4.02 23.15
CA VAL A 78 -10.47 -2.88 23.41
C VAL A 78 -10.44 -2.00 22.16
N PRO A 79 -11.03 -0.78 22.18
CA PRO A 79 -11.09 0.08 21.00
C PRO A 79 -9.72 0.46 20.41
N SER A 80 -8.68 0.49 21.23
CA SER A 80 -7.31 0.83 20.83
C SER A 80 -6.53 -0.34 20.21
N SER A 81 -7.14 -1.52 20.09
CA SER A 81 -6.49 -2.71 19.53
C SER A 81 -7.11 -3.13 18.19
N ALA A 82 -6.29 -3.66 17.28
CA ALA A 82 -6.76 -4.17 16.00
C ALA A 82 -7.70 -5.37 16.19
N TRP A 83 -8.71 -5.52 15.33
CA TRP A 83 -9.71 -6.60 15.44
C TRP A 83 -9.13 -8.00 15.26
N ILE A 84 -8.11 -8.12 14.40
CA ILE A 84 -7.45 -9.37 14.09
C ILE A 84 -5.96 -9.09 14.18
N THR A 85 -5.24 -9.87 14.96
CA THR A 85 -3.80 -9.68 15.15
C THR A 85 -3.10 -11.03 15.16
N LYS A 86 -2.01 -11.14 14.39
CA LYS A 86 -1.15 -12.32 14.40
C LYS A 86 -0.16 -12.21 15.55
N MET A 87 -0.11 -13.23 16.39
CA MET A 87 0.72 -13.29 17.58
C MET A 87 1.75 -14.40 17.46
N ARG A 88 2.94 -14.13 18.00
CA ARG A 88 4.03 -15.10 18.18
C ARG A 88 3.90 -15.82 19.53
N THR A 89 4.71 -16.86 19.71
CA THR A 89 4.82 -17.65 20.96
C THR A 89 5.26 -16.83 22.17
N ASP A 90 5.99 -15.74 21.93
CA ASP A 90 6.45 -14.78 22.94
C ASP A 90 5.38 -13.74 23.30
N ASN A 91 4.13 -13.91 22.84
CA ASN A 91 3.01 -12.96 22.97
C ASN A 91 3.29 -11.58 22.36
N LEU A 92 4.17 -11.51 21.35
CA LEU A 92 4.45 -10.30 20.60
C LEU A 92 3.76 -10.33 19.23
N LEU A 93 3.65 -9.14 18.61
CA LEU A 93 3.11 -9.00 17.26
C LEU A 93 4.03 -9.71 16.25
N ALA A 94 3.44 -10.49 15.36
CA ALA A 94 4.14 -11.04 14.21
C ALA A 94 4.34 -9.96 13.13
N SER A 95 5.40 -10.09 12.35
CA SER A 95 5.63 -9.23 11.19
C SER A 95 4.57 -9.49 10.11
N ASP A 96 4.20 -8.47 9.35
CA ASP A 96 3.32 -8.63 8.20
C ASP A 96 3.55 -7.54 7.15
N PHE A 97 3.03 -7.79 5.95
CA PHE A 97 2.96 -6.84 4.86
C PHE A 97 1.64 -6.08 4.90
N VAL A 98 1.71 -4.76 5.04
CA VAL A 98 0.57 -3.85 4.90
C VAL A 98 0.56 -3.31 3.47
N CYS A 99 -0.54 -3.55 2.74
CA CYS A 99 -0.60 -3.26 1.30
C CYS A 99 -1.84 -2.47 0.94
N PHE A 100 -1.66 -1.51 0.05
CA PHE A 100 -2.73 -0.75 -0.57
C PHE A 100 -2.45 -0.66 -2.07
N VAL A 101 -3.11 -1.52 -2.85
CA VAL A 101 -2.91 -1.64 -4.30
C VAL A 101 -1.44 -1.92 -4.65
N ASP A 102 -0.70 -0.93 -5.13
CA ASP A 102 0.71 -0.99 -5.53
C ASP A 102 1.66 -0.54 -4.41
N ASP A 103 1.15 0.16 -3.39
CA ASP A 103 1.92 0.56 -2.22
C ASP A 103 1.98 -0.58 -1.20
N GLN A 104 3.16 -0.80 -0.64
CA GLN A 104 3.35 -1.77 0.43
C GLN A 104 4.33 -1.30 1.49
N GLN A 105 4.19 -1.84 2.69
CA GLN A 105 5.07 -1.63 3.81
C GLN A 105 5.25 -2.93 4.57
N VAL A 106 6.48 -3.17 5.02
CA VAL A 106 6.80 -4.25 5.96
C VAL A 106 6.70 -3.68 7.36
N MET A 107 5.80 -4.25 8.18
CA MET A 107 5.64 -3.88 9.58
C MET A 107 6.15 -5.01 10.45
N ALA A 108 7.00 -4.69 11.43
CA ALA A 108 7.52 -5.65 12.39
C ALA A 108 7.88 -4.97 13.71
N ARG A 109 8.24 -5.77 14.72
CA ARG A 109 8.65 -5.28 16.04
C ARG A 109 10.10 -4.80 15.98
N GLY A 110 10.28 -3.58 15.47
CA GLY A 110 11.56 -2.90 15.45
C GLY A 110 12.38 -3.14 14.18
N SER A 111 13.46 -2.36 14.07
CA SER A 111 14.28 -2.22 12.87
C SER A 111 14.88 -3.53 12.37
N LEU A 112 15.42 -4.37 13.26
CA LEU A 112 16.04 -5.63 12.89
C LEU A 112 15.05 -6.57 12.19
N GLN A 113 13.84 -6.70 12.75
CA GLN A 113 12.85 -7.61 12.21
C GLN A 113 12.23 -7.08 10.91
N VAL A 114 12.11 -5.76 10.77
CA VAL A 114 11.73 -5.13 9.48
C VAL A 114 12.78 -5.43 8.42
N LYS A 115 14.08 -5.35 8.75
CA LYS A 115 15.17 -5.73 7.84
C LYS A 115 15.10 -7.18 7.43
N GLU A 116 15.00 -8.10 8.39
CA GLU A 116 14.93 -9.54 8.11
C GLU A 116 13.73 -9.88 7.21
N ALA A 117 12.55 -9.33 7.52
CA ALA A 117 11.34 -9.51 6.73
C ALA A 117 11.48 -8.90 5.32
N GLY A 118 12.07 -7.71 5.19
CA GLY A 118 12.33 -7.05 3.91
C GLY A 118 13.41 -7.74 3.08
N HIS A 119 14.41 -8.37 3.71
CA HIS A 119 15.43 -9.14 3.00
C HIS A 119 14.84 -10.37 2.30
N LEU A 120 13.92 -11.09 2.95
CA LEU A 120 13.24 -12.23 2.31
C LEU A 120 12.46 -11.84 1.06
N GLU A 121 11.90 -10.62 1.03
CA GLU A 121 11.25 -10.08 -0.15
C GLU A 121 12.23 -9.87 -1.31
N GLY A 122 13.44 -9.39 -1.00
CA GLY A 122 14.50 -9.13 -1.96
C GLY A 122 15.26 -10.37 -2.46
N GLU A 123 15.27 -11.47 -1.70
CA GLU A 123 16.02 -12.69 -2.03
C GLU A 123 15.45 -13.47 -3.23
N LEU A 124 14.17 -13.30 -3.55
CA LEU A 124 13.51 -14.01 -4.64
C LEU A 124 13.55 -13.16 -5.93
N PRO A 125 14.41 -13.47 -6.94
CA PRO A 125 14.66 -12.55 -8.06
C PRO A 125 13.43 -12.25 -8.92
N TRP A 126 12.48 -13.19 -8.98
CA TRP A 126 11.21 -13.01 -9.67
C TRP A 126 10.21 -12.18 -8.84
N ALA A 127 10.31 -12.25 -7.51
CA ALA A 127 9.47 -11.54 -6.57
C ALA A 127 9.90 -10.08 -6.45
N SER A 128 11.20 -9.78 -6.38
CA SER A 128 11.72 -8.41 -6.33
C SER A 128 11.25 -7.56 -7.51
N ARG A 129 10.89 -8.19 -8.64
CA ARG A 129 10.33 -7.51 -9.82
C ARG A 129 8.86 -7.11 -9.66
N CYS A 130 8.14 -7.74 -8.73
CA CYS A 130 6.77 -7.40 -8.34
C CYS A 130 6.71 -6.25 -7.32
N PHE A 131 7.85 -5.88 -6.73
CA PHE A 131 7.92 -4.92 -5.64
C PHE A 131 8.74 -3.70 -6.04
N ALA A 132 8.26 -2.51 -5.71
CA ALA A 132 9.11 -1.33 -5.69
C ALA A 132 9.94 -1.36 -4.40
N GLU A 133 11.25 -1.16 -4.51
CA GLU A 133 12.16 -1.14 -3.35
C GLU A 133 11.66 -0.12 -2.31
N ASN A 134 11.47 -0.59 -1.07
CA ASN A 134 10.95 0.24 0.01
C ASN A 134 12.09 1.10 0.59
N PRO A 135 12.04 2.44 0.52
CA PRO A 135 13.13 3.30 1.00
C PRO A 135 13.36 3.25 2.52
N ALA A 136 12.45 2.64 3.29
CA ALA A 136 12.49 2.57 4.75
C ALA A 136 13.10 1.25 5.28
N ALA A 137 14.15 0.75 4.63
CA ALA A 137 14.80 -0.53 4.94
C ALA A 137 15.23 -0.69 6.41
N ASP A 138 15.38 0.40 7.17
CA ASP A 138 15.82 0.36 8.56
C ASP A 138 14.69 0.34 9.60
N GLY A 139 13.41 0.40 9.18
CA GLY A 139 12.28 0.53 10.11
C GLY A 139 12.22 1.95 10.72
N SER A 140 11.15 2.68 10.42
CA SER A 140 10.96 4.05 10.89
C SER A 140 9.62 4.17 11.61
N TYR A 141 9.60 4.98 12.68
CA TYR A 141 8.36 5.38 13.36
C TYR A 141 7.62 6.50 12.63
N THR A 142 8.30 7.24 11.76
CA THR A 142 7.69 8.24 10.88
C THR A 142 7.75 7.73 9.46
N LEU A 143 6.67 7.07 9.04
CA LEU A 143 6.53 6.61 7.67
C LEU A 143 6.04 7.79 6.83
N GLY A 144 6.57 7.93 5.61
CA GLY A 144 6.10 8.95 4.68
C GLY A 144 4.63 8.77 4.32
N ALA A 145 4.13 9.63 3.44
CA ALA A 145 2.74 9.56 3.00
C ALA A 145 2.41 8.19 2.39
N TRP A 146 1.38 7.53 2.92
CA TRP A 146 0.90 6.21 2.51
C TRP A 146 -0.63 6.22 2.40
N ALA A 147 -1.17 5.72 1.28
CA ALA A 147 -2.61 5.73 0.98
C ALA A 147 -3.28 7.12 1.18
N GLY A 148 -2.52 8.20 1.03
CA GLY A 148 -2.99 9.57 1.21
C GLY A 148 -2.93 10.12 2.64
N ALA A 149 -2.42 9.39 3.63
CA ALA A 149 -2.21 9.89 4.99
C ALA A 149 -0.76 9.65 5.43
N ASN A 150 -0.27 10.41 6.41
CA ASN A 150 1.01 10.13 7.05
C ASN A 150 0.74 9.38 8.35
N VAL A 151 1.31 8.20 8.52
CA VAL A 151 1.20 7.45 9.77
C VAL A 151 2.52 7.59 10.51
N CYS A 152 2.46 8.11 11.74
CA CYS A 152 3.61 8.12 12.63
C CYS A 152 3.28 7.46 13.97
N ILE A 153 4.32 7.00 14.65
CA ILE A 153 4.26 6.47 16.00
C ILE A 153 5.07 7.44 16.86
N GLU A 154 4.40 8.13 17.79
CA GLU A 154 5.04 9.07 18.72
C GLU A 154 4.74 8.63 20.16
N GLU A 155 5.73 8.71 21.04
CA GLU A 155 5.51 8.48 22.47
C GLU A 155 5.28 9.83 23.17
N PRO A 156 4.26 9.98 24.04
CA PRO A 156 3.33 8.96 24.56
C PRO A 156 2.03 8.73 23.76
N GLU A 157 1.79 9.46 22.66
CA GLU A 157 0.50 9.52 21.97
C GLU A 157 0.09 8.22 21.24
N GLY A 158 1.06 7.35 20.93
CA GLY A 158 0.85 6.11 20.20
C GLY A 158 0.86 6.30 18.68
N VAL A 159 -0.03 5.59 17.97
CA VAL A 159 -0.15 5.68 16.51
C VAL A 159 -0.99 6.91 16.15
N ILE A 160 -0.39 7.84 15.40
CA ILE A 160 -1.02 9.08 14.96
C ILE A 160 -1.21 9.04 13.45
N LEU A 161 -2.40 9.43 13.01
CA LEU A 161 -2.71 9.69 11.60
C LEU A 161 -2.66 11.19 11.35
N LEU A 162 -1.75 11.63 10.48
CA LEU A 162 -1.53 13.02 10.13
C LEU A 162 -1.92 13.26 8.67
N MET A 163 -2.60 14.39 8.44
CA MET A 163 -2.84 14.89 7.09
C MET A 163 -1.77 15.88 6.65
N SER A 164 -1.52 15.93 5.34
CA SER A 164 -0.62 16.92 4.76
C SER A 164 -1.14 18.35 4.96
N ARG A 165 -0.22 19.32 5.03
CA ARG A 165 -0.59 20.73 5.20
C ARG A 165 -1.41 21.26 4.01
N GLU A 166 -1.12 20.78 2.80
CA GLU A 166 -1.86 21.08 1.58
C GLU A 166 -3.29 20.57 1.69
N LYS A 167 -3.49 19.33 2.12
CA LYS A 167 -4.82 18.76 2.35
C LYS A 167 -5.59 19.52 3.42
N TRP A 168 -4.95 19.86 4.55
CA TRP A 168 -5.58 20.65 5.61
C TRP A 168 -6.01 22.03 5.13
N ASN A 169 -5.17 22.70 4.34
CA ASN A 169 -5.50 24.01 3.77
C ASN A 169 -6.66 23.91 2.76
N ARG A 170 -6.70 22.85 1.95
CA ARG A 170 -7.82 22.57 1.06
C ARG A 170 -9.11 22.33 1.84
N LEU A 171 -9.07 21.54 2.92
CA LEU A 171 -10.24 21.30 3.78
C LEU A 171 -10.79 22.60 4.35
N LYS A 172 -9.93 23.44 4.94
CA LYS A 172 -10.33 24.77 5.44
C LYS A 172 -10.95 25.64 4.35
N SER A 173 -10.36 25.65 3.15
CA SER A 173 -10.88 26.39 2.00
C SER A 173 -12.29 25.91 1.62
N THR A 174 -12.50 24.60 1.53
CA THR A 174 -13.81 24.00 1.24
C THR A 174 -14.83 24.35 2.32
N CYS A 175 -14.49 24.23 3.60
CA CYS A 175 -15.39 24.62 4.71
C CYS A 175 -15.78 26.10 4.63
N ASN A 176 -14.80 26.99 4.42
CA ASN A 176 -15.04 28.42 4.30
C ASN A 176 -15.92 28.78 3.08
N LYS A 177 -15.75 28.07 1.96
CA LYS A 177 -16.59 28.22 0.77
C LYS A 177 -18.06 27.94 1.12
N TRP A 178 -18.36 26.78 1.70
CA TRP A 178 -19.74 26.41 2.04
C TRP A 178 -20.32 27.27 3.16
N LEU A 179 -19.51 27.68 4.14
CA LEU A 179 -19.94 28.63 5.17
C LEU A 179 -20.35 29.98 4.56
N LYS A 180 -19.63 30.48 3.55
CA LYS A 180 -20.01 31.71 2.84
C LYS A 180 -21.35 31.56 2.11
N HIS A 181 -21.58 30.43 1.44
CA HIS A 181 -22.87 30.16 0.79
C HIS A 181 -24.03 30.13 1.79
N LEU A 182 -23.84 29.49 2.95
CA LEU A 182 -24.83 29.48 4.03
C LEU A 182 -25.12 30.89 4.55
N ASN A 183 -24.08 31.69 4.79
CA ASN A 183 -24.23 33.08 5.27
C ASN A 183 -24.91 34.01 4.24
N GLN A 184 -24.84 33.67 2.96
CA GLN A 184 -25.54 34.38 1.88
C GLN A 184 -26.98 33.91 1.70
N ASN A 185 -27.49 33.02 2.58
CA ASN A 185 -28.81 32.39 2.46
C ASN A 185 -29.03 31.72 1.09
N ALA A 186 -27.98 31.11 0.53
CA ALA A 186 -28.10 30.38 -0.73
C ALA A 186 -29.09 29.20 -0.56
N THR A 187 -30.20 29.24 -1.30
CA THR A 187 -31.23 28.19 -1.31
C THR A 187 -30.97 27.09 -2.34
N GLU A 188 -30.07 27.34 -3.30
CA GLU A 188 -29.68 26.41 -4.34
C GLU A 188 -28.17 26.19 -4.30
N LEU A 189 -27.75 24.91 -4.29
CA LEU A 189 -26.35 24.50 -4.28
C LEU A 189 -26.06 23.63 -5.50
N ASN A 190 -24.88 23.80 -6.10
CA ASN A 190 -24.45 22.94 -7.20
C ASN A 190 -24.19 21.51 -6.68
N TYR A 191 -25.01 20.57 -7.13
CA TYR A 191 -24.93 19.17 -6.71
C TYR A 191 -23.56 18.53 -7.01
N LYS A 192 -22.99 18.77 -8.20
CA LYS A 192 -21.71 18.15 -8.60
C LYS A 192 -20.55 18.68 -7.78
N GLU A 193 -20.56 19.97 -7.50
CA GLU A 193 -19.56 20.59 -6.65
C GLU A 193 -19.64 20.08 -5.21
N LEU A 194 -20.85 20.05 -4.64
CA LEU A 194 -21.09 19.52 -3.29
C LEU A 194 -20.70 18.05 -3.18
N GLN A 195 -21.02 17.24 -4.18
CA GLN A 195 -20.64 15.83 -4.23
C GLN A 195 -19.12 15.65 -4.23
N SER A 196 -18.40 16.46 -5.02
CA SER A 196 -16.93 16.43 -5.10
C SER A 196 -16.30 16.84 -3.76
N ASP A 197 -16.77 17.93 -3.17
CA ASP A 197 -16.25 18.43 -1.89
C ASP A 197 -16.54 17.49 -0.73
N ARG A 198 -17.77 16.97 -0.65
CA ARG A 198 -18.12 15.92 0.32
C ARG A 198 -17.21 14.71 0.14
N GLY A 199 -16.98 14.28 -1.10
CA GLY A 199 -16.07 13.19 -1.42
C GLY A 199 -14.69 13.45 -0.84
N PHE A 200 -14.12 14.64 -1.08
CA PHE A 200 -12.83 15.02 -0.50
C PHE A 200 -12.84 15.03 1.04
N MET A 201 -13.89 15.59 1.66
CA MET A 201 -13.99 15.70 3.13
C MET A 201 -14.05 14.34 3.84
N VAL A 202 -14.67 13.33 3.22
CA VAL A 202 -14.73 11.96 3.79
C VAL A 202 -13.34 11.33 3.88
N TYR A 203 -12.41 11.72 3.00
CA TYR A 203 -11.04 11.21 2.96
C TYR A 203 -10.00 12.24 3.46
N ALA A 204 -10.47 13.26 4.17
CA ALA A 204 -9.60 14.25 4.81
C ALA A 204 -9.16 13.72 6.19
N THR A 205 -8.31 12.71 6.14
CA THR A 205 -7.61 12.09 7.29
C THR A 205 -6.11 12.27 7.15
#